data_AF-A0A6B9ZNM1-F1
#
_entry.id   AF-A0A6B9ZNM1-F1
#
_cell.length_a   1.000
_cell.length_b   1.000
_cell.length_c   1.000
_cell.angle_alpha   90.00
_cell.angle_beta   90.00
_cell.angle_gamma   90.00
#
_symmetry.space_group_name_H-M   'P 1'
#
loop_
_entity.id
_entity.type
_entity.pdbx_description
1 polymer ?
#
loop_
_entity_poly.entity_id
_entity_poly.type
_entity_poly.pdbx_seq_one_letter_code
_entity_poly.pdbx_strand_id
1 'polypeptide(L)'
;MKRYLPKQKLDMEAVEYLQTCNFADIRQDVPALLEWLQDLNWMVGDGIGDYLRPHVNEIKEDILPILLSDDDQWKYGIVICLLYTTTVKLDEAYLPVLQRMAADPVGEEKDWELDEWAEKILRKQV
;
A
#
# COMPACT_ATOMS: atom_id res chain seq x y z
N MET A 1 -9.23 11.59 -19.85
CA MET A 1 -9.08 11.55 -18.39
C MET A 1 -9.58 10.20 -17.90
N LYS A 2 -8.79 9.47 -17.12
CA LYS A 2 -9.13 8.11 -16.65
C LYS A 2 -10.17 8.21 -15.54
N ARG A 3 -11.26 7.44 -15.62
CA ARG A 3 -12.40 7.54 -14.68
C ARG A 3 -12.12 6.89 -13.33
N TYR A 4 -11.23 5.90 -13.28
CA TYR A 4 -10.84 5.19 -12.06
C TYR A 4 -9.75 5.89 -11.23
N LEU A 5 -9.20 7.01 -11.70
CA LEU A 5 -8.24 7.80 -10.94
C LEU A 5 -8.98 8.91 -10.22
N PRO A 6 -8.95 8.96 -8.87
CA PRO A 6 -9.54 10.06 -8.12
C PRO A 6 -8.93 11.40 -8.52
N LYS A 7 -9.73 12.46 -8.41
CA LYS A 7 -9.30 13.84 -8.64
C LYS A 7 -9.17 14.64 -7.36
N GLN A 8 -9.78 14.15 -6.29
CA GLN A 8 -9.80 14.76 -4.97
C GLN A 8 -10.03 13.68 -3.91
N LYS A 9 -9.67 13.99 -2.67
CA LYS A 9 -9.75 13.10 -1.50
C LYS A 9 -11.14 12.52 -1.16
N LEU A 10 -12.21 12.99 -1.83
CA LEU A 10 -13.61 12.59 -1.66
C LEU A 10 -14.23 12.00 -2.94
N ASP A 11 -13.43 11.74 -3.98
CA ASP A 11 -13.90 11.29 -5.29
C ASP A 11 -14.28 9.79 -5.28
N MET A 12 -15.37 9.48 -4.57
CA MET A 12 -15.85 8.10 -4.42
C MET A 12 -16.39 7.52 -5.73
N GLU A 13 -16.81 8.34 -6.69
CA GLU A 13 -17.23 7.87 -8.01
C GLU A 13 -16.07 7.21 -8.76
N ALA A 14 -14.86 7.77 -8.65
CA ALA A 14 -13.66 7.17 -9.23
C ALA A 14 -13.34 5.82 -8.58
N VAL A 15 -13.51 5.71 -7.26
CA VAL A 15 -13.29 4.47 -6.50
C VAL A 15 -14.31 3.41 -6.91
N GLU A 16 -15.60 3.75 -6.99
CA GLU A 16 -16.64 2.84 -7.46
C GLU A 16 -16.35 2.34 -8.88
N TYR A 17 -15.88 3.21 -9.77
CA TYR A 17 -15.49 2.82 -11.12
C TYR A 17 -14.25 1.92 -11.13
N LEU A 18 -13.25 2.21 -10.29
CA LEU A 18 -12.04 1.39 -10.13
C LEU A 18 -12.39 -0.07 -9.80
N GLN A 19 -13.36 -0.30 -8.90
CA GLN A 19 -13.82 -1.65 -8.52
C GLN A 19 -14.38 -2.48 -9.68
N THR A 20 -14.78 -1.83 -10.79
CA THR A 20 -15.27 -2.53 -12.00
C THR A 20 -14.19 -2.82 -13.03
N CYS A 21 -12.98 -2.28 -12.83
CA CYS A 21 -11.89 -2.38 -13.79
C CYS A 21 -11.14 -3.72 -13.67
N ASN A 22 -10.74 -4.29 -14.80
CA ASN A 22 -9.78 -5.38 -14.80
C ASN A 22 -8.38 -4.83 -14.47
N PHE A 23 -7.67 -5.50 -13.56
CA PHE A 23 -6.35 -5.10 -13.12
C PHE A 23 -5.35 -4.96 -14.29
N ALA A 24 -5.44 -5.84 -15.29
CA ALA A 24 -4.57 -5.76 -16.48
C ALA A 24 -4.71 -4.44 -17.25
N ASP A 25 -5.91 -3.86 -17.29
CA ASP A 25 -6.19 -2.62 -18.04
C ASP A 25 -5.68 -1.37 -17.32
N ILE A 26 -5.47 -1.46 -16.00
CA ILE A 26 -5.09 -0.33 -15.15
C ILE A 26 -3.67 -0.48 -14.57
N ARG A 27 -2.96 -1.58 -14.86
CA ARG A 27 -1.64 -1.90 -14.29
C ARG A 27 -0.63 -0.76 -14.40
N GLN A 28 -0.64 -0.05 -15.52
CA GLN A 28 0.26 1.09 -15.79
C GLN A 28 0.01 2.30 -14.87
N ASP A 29 -1.17 2.38 -14.24
CA ASP A 29 -1.60 3.49 -13.39
C ASP A 29 -1.50 3.17 -11.90
N VAL A 30 -1.02 1.98 -11.55
CA VAL A 30 -0.80 1.57 -10.16
C VAL A 30 0.05 2.59 -9.39
N PRO A 31 1.17 3.14 -9.90
CA PRO A 31 1.91 4.17 -9.18
C PRO A 31 1.04 5.38 -8.78
N ALA A 32 0.20 5.86 -9.69
CA ALA A 32 -0.71 6.98 -9.43
C ALA A 32 -1.84 6.62 -8.45
N LEU A 33 -2.27 5.36 -8.42
CA LEU A 33 -3.21 4.87 -7.41
C LEU A 33 -2.56 4.78 -6.03
N LEU A 34 -1.31 4.33 -5.94
CA LEU A 34 -0.58 4.21 -4.68
C LEU A 34 -0.35 5.57 -4.00
N GLU A 35 -0.25 6.66 -4.76
CA GLU A 35 -0.16 8.03 -4.21
C GLU A 35 -1.38 8.37 -3.32
N TRP A 36 -2.57 7.83 -3.61
CA TRP A 36 -3.76 8.05 -2.78
C TRP A 36 -3.73 7.32 -1.43
N LEU A 37 -2.69 6.54 -1.16
CA LEU A 37 -2.44 5.90 0.13
C LEU A 37 -1.42 6.69 0.98
N GLN A 38 -0.98 7.88 0.54
CA GLN A 38 -0.08 8.74 1.32
C GLN A 38 -0.75 9.30 2.59
N ASP A 39 -2.07 9.50 2.59
CA ASP A 39 -2.79 10.07 3.72
C ASP A 39 -4.09 9.31 3.96
N LEU A 40 -4.12 8.57 5.07
CA LEU A 40 -5.27 7.76 5.47
C LEU A 40 -6.50 8.60 5.85
N ASN A 41 -6.38 9.94 5.92
CA ASN A 41 -7.53 10.82 6.05
C ASN A 41 -8.28 11.03 4.72
N TRP A 42 -7.72 10.59 3.59
CA TRP A 42 -8.40 10.66 2.30
C TRP A 42 -9.41 9.52 2.17
N MET A 43 -10.69 9.85 2.02
CA MET A 43 -11.78 8.86 1.96
C MET A 43 -11.64 7.86 0.82
N VAL A 44 -10.91 8.23 -0.24
CA VAL A 44 -10.65 7.35 -1.37
C VAL A 44 -9.62 6.25 -1.07
N GLY A 45 -8.81 6.41 -0.01
CA GLY A 45 -7.71 5.51 0.32
C GLY A 45 -8.17 4.09 0.61
N ASP A 46 -9.24 3.93 1.39
CA ASP A 46 -9.80 2.61 1.72
C ASP A 46 -10.19 1.82 0.48
N GLY A 47 -10.95 2.44 -0.43
CA GLY A 47 -11.42 1.77 -1.63
C GLY A 47 -10.30 1.49 -2.65
N ILE A 48 -9.26 2.32 -2.68
CA ILE A 48 -8.05 2.03 -3.48
C ILE A 48 -7.27 0.87 -2.87
N GLY A 49 -7.11 0.87 -1.54
CA GLY A 49 -6.48 -0.21 -0.81
C GLY A 49 -7.18 -1.54 -1.05
N ASP A 50 -8.50 -1.57 -0.93
CA ASP A 50 -9.32 -2.77 -1.19
C ASP A 50 -9.15 -3.31 -2.61
N TYR A 51 -9.04 -2.42 -3.61
CA TYR A 51 -8.81 -2.83 -4.99
C TYR A 51 -7.41 -3.43 -5.20
N LEU A 52 -6.36 -2.79 -4.66
CA LEU A 52 -4.96 -3.19 -4.92
C LEU A 52 -4.47 -4.34 -4.03
N ARG A 53 -5.07 -4.53 -2.86
CA ARG A 53 -4.64 -5.52 -1.85
C ARG A 53 -4.54 -6.97 -2.35
N PRO A 54 -5.41 -7.48 -3.23
CA PRO A 54 -5.24 -8.82 -3.81
C PRO A 54 -4.01 -8.94 -4.71
N HIS A 55 -3.53 -7.81 -5.24
CA HIS A 55 -2.47 -7.74 -6.26
C HIS A 55 -1.10 -7.34 -5.68
N VAL A 56 -0.93 -7.29 -4.35
CA VAL A 56 0.29 -6.82 -3.69
C VAL A 56 1.57 -7.46 -4.22
N ASN A 57 1.55 -8.74 -4.59
CA ASN A 57 2.73 -9.39 -5.17
C ASN A 57 2.97 -9.01 -6.64
N GLU A 58 1.90 -8.73 -7.41
CA GLU A 58 1.97 -8.31 -8.81
C GLU A 58 2.47 -6.86 -8.98
N ILE A 59 2.31 -6.04 -7.92
CA ILE A 59 2.74 -4.64 -7.88
C ILE A 59 3.94 -4.40 -6.97
N LYS A 60 4.69 -5.45 -6.62
CA LYS A 60 5.80 -5.35 -5.66
C LYS A 60 6.90 -4.37 -6.07
N GLU A 61 7.17 -4.29 -7.37
CA GLU A 61 8.17 -3.37 -7.92
C GLU A 61 7.73 -1.89 -7.80
N ASP A 62 6.43 -1.63 -7.64
CA ASP A 62 5.89 -0.29 -7.37
C ASP A 62 5.83 0.00 -5.85
N ILE A 63 5.60 -1.02 -5.03
CA ILE A 63 5.49 -0.90 -3.57
C ILE A 63 6.87 -0.77 -2.88
N LEU A 64 7.84 -1.60 -3.26
CA LEU A 64 9.14 -1.66 -2.58
C LEU A 64 9.87 -0.30 -2.57
N PRO A 65 9.89 0.50 -3.66
CA PRO A 65 10.47 1.84 -3.63
C PRO A 65 9.83 2.76 -2.59
N ILE A 66 8.51 2.66 -2.37
CA ILE A 66 7.80 3.46 -1.36
C ILE A 66 8.25 3.03 0.05
N LEU A 67 8.31 1.72 0.31
CA LEU A 67 8.78 1.18 1.60
C LEU A 67 10.24 1.53 1.92
N LEU A 68 11.05 1.80 0.90
CA LEU A 68 12.46 2.18 1.01
C LEU A 68 12.69 3.70 0.93
N SER A 69 11.62 4.49 0.76
CA SER A 69 11.72 5.95 0.70
C SER A 69 11.88 6.58 2.09
N ASP A 70 11.93 7.90 2.18
CA ASP A 70 11.91 8.64 3.45
C ASP A 70 10.50 9.16 3.81
N ASP A 71 9.46 8.78 3.05
CA ASP A 71 8.07 9.18 3.31
C ASP A 71 7.38 8.17 4.24
N ASP A 72 7.63 8.29 5.54
CA ASP A 72 7.16 7.33 6.54
C ASP A 72 5.64 7.31 6.68
N GLN A 73 4.96 8.44 6.39
CA GLN A 73 3.50 8.49 6.33
C GLN A 73 2.96 7.63 5.17
N TRP A 74 3.59 7.71 4.00
CA TRP A 74 3.21 6.85 2.87
C TRP A 74 3.52 5.37 3.13
N LYS A 75 4.69 5.07 3.71
CA LYS A 75 5.00 3.69 4.16
C LYS A 75 3.91 3.14 5.07
N TYR A 76 3.48 3.94 6.05
CA TYR A 76 2.40 3.58 6.96
C TYR A 76 1.11 3.24 6.21
N GLY A 77 0.72 4.08 5.24
CA GLY A 77 -0.45 3.79 4.41
C GLY A 77 -0.33 2.50 3.61
N ILE A 78 0.82 2.23 2.98
CA ILE A 78 1.08 0.96 2.29
C ILE A 78 0.99 -0.23 3.24
N VAL A 79 1.61 -0.13 4.41
CA VAL A 79 1.64 -1.22 5.40
C VAL A 79 0.22 -1.55 5.88
N ILE A 80 -0.59 -0.55 6.23
CA ILE A 80 -1.93 -0.77 6.76
C ILE A 80 -2.93 -1.18 5.68
N CYS A 81 -3.00 -0.44 4.57
CA CYS A 81 -4.03 -0.65 3.55
C CYS A 81 -3.77 -1.88 2.68
N LEU A 82 -2.51 -2.30 2.55
CA LEU A 82 -2.12 -3.38 1.63
C LEU A 82 -1.48 -4.56 2.37
N LEU A 83 -0.30 -4.39 2.97
CA LEU A 83 0.52 -5.53 3.42
C LEU A 83 -0.02 -6.23 4.68
N TYR A 84 -0.53 -5.46 5.64
CA TYR A 84 -1.10 -6.02 6.87
C TYR A 84 -2.47 -6.65 6.63
N THR A 85 -3.27 -6.06 5.76
CA THR A 85 -4.67 -6.44 5.55
C THR A 85 -4.86 -7.48 4.45
N THR A 86 -3.85 -7.72 3.60
CA THR A 86 -3.92 -8.77 2.59
C THR A 86 -4.02 -10.18 3.20
N THR A 87 -4.70 -11.06 2.47
CA THR A 87 -4.82 -12.49 2.76
C THR A 87 -3.86 -13.31 1.91
N VAL A 88 -3.20 -12.69 0.92
CA VAL A 88 -2.21 -13.33 0.06
C VAL A 88 -0.90 -13.47 0.81
N LYS A 89 -0.23 -14.62 0.68
CA LYS A 89 1.14 -14.78 1.20
C LYS A 89 2.07 -13.81 0.47
N LEU A 90 2.79 -13.00 1.22
CA LEU A 90 3.67 -11.99 0.64
C LEU A 90 4.83 -12.64 -0.10
N ASP A 91 5.22 -12.02 -1.22
CA ASP A 91 6.46 -12.34 -1.93
C ASP A 91 7.67 -12.17 -0.99
N GLU A 92 8.65 -13.08 -1.10
CA GLU A 92 9.82 -13.08 -0.23
C GLU A 92 10.64 -11.78 -0.33
N ALA A 93 10.52 -11.03 -1.44
CA ALA A 93 11.16 -9.74 -1.62
C ALA A 93 10.74 -8.68 -0.57
N TYR A 94 9.55 -8.82 0.03
CA TYR A 94 9.12 -7.92 1.12
C TYR A 94 9.81 -8.20 2.44
N LEU A 95 10.24 -9.45 2.68
CA LEU A 95 10.69 -9.89 4.00
C LEU A 95 11.93 -9.16 4.50
N PRO A 96 12.99 -8.93 3.70
CA PRO A 96 14.15 -8.18 4.17
C PRO A 96 13.81 -6.75 4.62
N VAL A 97 12.91 -6.08 3.89
CA VAL A 97 12.48 -4.70 4.21
C VAL A 97 11.71 -4.68 5.52
N LEU A 98 10.76 -5.59 5.69
CA LEU A 98 9.97 -5.73 6.91
C LEU A 98 10.81 -6.16 8.11
N GLN A 99 11.75 -7.10 7.93
CA GLN A 99 12.67 -7.52 8.99
C GLN A 99 13.56 -6.36 9.46
N ARG A 100 14.08 -5.56 8.51
CA ARG A 100 14.84 -4.35 8.85
C ARG A 100 13.94 -3.34 9.58
N MET A 101 12.73 -3.09 9.09
CA MET A 101 11.78 -2.15 9.70
C MET A 101 11.46 -2.53 11.15
N ALA A 102 11.26 -3.83 11.40
CA ALA A 102 10.98 -4.37 12.73
C ALA A 102 12.20 -4.28 13.68
N ALA A 103 13.40 -4.53 13.18
CA ALA A 103 14.61 -4.63 14.01
C ALA A 103 15.34 -3.29 14.23
N ASP A 104 15.34 -2.42 13.22
CA ASP A 104 16.11 -1.17 13.17
C ASP A 104 15.33 -0.11 12.36
N PRO A 105 14.23 0.42 12.92
CA PRO A 105 13.45 1.48 12.27
C PRO A 105 14.30 2.75 12.11
N VAL A 106 14.13 3.42 10.97
CA VAL A 106 14.88 4.63 10.61
C VAL A 106 13.94 5.81 10.43
N GLY A 107 14.46 7.04 10.51
CA GLY A 107 13.63 8.23 10.33
C GLY A 107 12.52 8.33 11.38
N GLU A 108 11.30 8.57 10.91
CA GLU A 108 10.09 8.64 11.73
C GLU A 108 9.34 7.29 11.76
N GLU A 109 9.89 6.20 11.20
CA GLU A 109 9.21 4.90 11.18
C GLU A 109 8.75 4.44 12.56
N LYS A 110 9.53 4.75 13.61
CA LYS A 110 9.18 4.43 14.99
C LYS A 110 7.98 5.23 15.50
N ASP A 111 7.84 6.49 15.09
CA ASP A 111 6.73 7.36 15.48
C ASP A 111 5.42 6.93 14.79
N TRP A 112 5.53 6.30 13.62
CA TRP A 112 4.43 5.65 12.89
C TRP A 112 4.19 4.18 13.28
N GLU A 113 4.89 3.68 14.30
CA GLU A 113 4.79 2.28 14.79
C GLU A 113 5.07 1.23 13.70
N LEU A 114 5.82 1.59 12.66
CA LEU A 114 6.06 0.74 11.49
C LEU A 114 6.83 -0.53 11.84
N ASP A 115 7.68 -0.48 12.88
CA ASP A 115 8.37 -1.64 13.42
C ASP A 115 7.39 -2.67 14.00
N GLU A 116 6.39 -2.23 14.78
CA GLU A 116 5.38 -3.12 15.34
C GLU A 116 4.49 -3.73 14.25
N TRP A 117 4.12 -2.93 13.24
CA TRP A 117 3.34 -3.43 12.11
C TRP A 117 4.12 -4.42 11.27
N ALA A 118 5.41 -4.18 11.04
CA ALA A 118 6.27 -5.12 10.34
C ALA A 118 6.38 -6.44 11.10
N GLU A 119 6.54 -6.43 12.43
CA GLU A 119 6.48 -7.66 13.23
C GLU A 119 5.16 -8.41 13.08
N LYS A 120 4.03 -7.70 13.17
CA LYS A 120 2.69 -8.29 13.01
C LYS A 120 2.54 -8.95 11.64
N ILE A 121 3.04 -8.31 10.58
CA ILE A 121 3.04 -8.86 9.22
C ILE A 121 3.91 -10.11 9.14
N LEU A 122 5.15 -10.06 9.63
CA LEU A 122 6.08 -11.19 9.58
C LEU A 122 5.52 -12.42 10.29
N ARG A 123 4.86 -12.25 11.44
CA ARG A 123 4.19 -13.35 12.17
C ARG A 123 3.06 -14.00 11.37
N LYS A 124 2.42 -13.28 10.45
CA LYS A 124 1.38 -13.82 9.55
C LYS A 124 1.97 -14.62 8.37
N GLN A 125 3.27 -14.53 8.10
CA GLN A 125 3.92 -15.20 6.96
C GLN A 125 4.47 -16.60 7.28
N VAL A 126 4.49 -16.97 8.57
CA VAL A 126 4.92 -18.28 9.09
C VAL A 126 3.76 -19.27 9.03
#